data_AF-A0A1E5NI86-F1
#
_entry.id   AF-A0A1E5NI86-F1
#
_cell.length_a   1.000
_cell.length_b   1.000
_cell.length_c   1.000
_cell.angle_alpha   90.00
_cell.angle_beta   90.00
_cell.angle_gamma   90.00
#
_symmetry.space_group_name_H-M   'P 1'
#
loop_
_entity.id
_entity.type
_entity.pdbx_description
1 polymer ?
#
loop_
_entity_poly.entity_id
_entity_poly.type
_entity_poly.pdbx_seq_one_letter_code
_entity_poly.pdbx_strand_id
1 'polypeptide(L)'
;MIKKISILILAIIIISCANKNPNNPNNNTDNGENGGGGTTPEIPTTSINFDEMFLKFETDNKTVPHFTFFKDDGTAATGPRQWTANHDGTNTCYIYNAPDGESGNQMPGDTPSSPLPITGLQVYVYRGINPFKTAVENEIEKQFYFYRYTGTVLLPPELDNFLIAVDTKTGLIFPYAVPEKWRSVFGISWAPDGWISAELGETGKPQTTDQKVTFEAHKFWQYDPIGKVNDDGTVTLEQFYIDAQGNSDYKPRYTGTSPYKDIQ
;
A
#
# COMPACT_ATOMS: atom_id res chain seq x y z
N MET A 1 -8.63 -50.57 -12.78
CA MET A 1 -7.35 -50.34 -13.49
C MET A 1 -6.47 -49.49 -12.59
N ILE A 2 -5.28 -49.99 -12.27
CA ILE A 2 -4.34 -49.44 -11.28
C ILE A 2 -3.28 -48.60 -11.99
N LYS A 3 -2.93 -47.48 -11.33
CA LYS A 3 -1.78 -46.57 -11.49
C LYS A 3 -0.62 -47.05 -12.38
N LYS A 4 -0.07 -46.11 -13.19
CA LYS A 4 1.38 -45.81 -13.17
C LYS A 4 1.63 -44.31 -13.33
N ILE A 5 2.33 -43.79 -12.33
CA ILE A 5 3.04 -42.50 -12.27
C ILE A 5 4.36 -42.70 -13.01
N SER A 6 4.73 -41.75 -13.86
CA SER A 6 6.11 -41.61 -14.36
C SER A 6 6.59 -40.19 -14.05
N ILE A 7 7.53 -40.13 -13.12
CA ILE A 7 8.35 -38.98 -12.76
C ILE A 7 9.34 -38.75 -13.90
N LEU A 8 9.39 -37.54 -14.47
CA LEU A 8 10.47 -37.10 -15.34
C LEU A 8 11.22 -35.97 -14.63
N ILE A 9 12.41 -36.31 -14.14
CA ILE A 9 13.41 -35.39 -13.60
C ILE A 9 14.02 -34.66 -14.81
N LEU A 10 13.79 -33.35 -14.92
CA LEU A 10 14.50 -32.50 -15.87
C LEU A 10 15.64 -31.81 -15.14
N ALA A 11 16.86 -32.32 -15.35
CA ALA A 11 18.09 -31.66 -14.97
C ALA A 11 18.32 -30.47 -15.91
N ILE A 12 18.34 -29.25 -15.36
CA ILE A 12 18.80 -28.06 -16.09
C ILE A 12 20.26 -27.81 -15.72
N ILE A 13 21.09 -27.97 -16.73
CA ILE A 13 22.53 -27.73 -16.75
C ILE A 13 22.76 -26.21 -16.66
N ILE A 14 23.48 -25.76 -15.62
CA ILE A 14 24.02 -24.39 -15.57
C ILE A 14 25.27 -24.37 -16.45
N ILE A 15 25.14 -23.85 -17.67
CA ILE A 15 26.26 -23.49 -18.52
C ILE A 15 26.78 -22.14 -18.02
N SER A 16 27.93 -22.16 -17.37
CA SER A 16 28.73 -20.96 -17.10
C SER A 16 29.33 -20.46 -18.42
N CYS A 17 28.87 -19.30 -18.88
CA CYS A 17 29.53 -18.55 -19.95
C CYS A 17 30.41 -17.47 -19.33
N ALA A 18 31.62 -17.84 -18.92
CA ALA A 18 32.73 -16.90 -18.82
C ALA A 18 33.36 -16.77 -20.21
N ASN A 19 33.23 -15.61 -20.84
CA ASN A 19 33.92 -15.31 -22.09
C ASN A 19 34.69 -13.99 -21.91
N LYS A 20 35.98 -14.09 -21.55
CA LYS A 20 36.97 -13.05 -21.83
C LYS A 20 38.27 -13.69 -22.33
N ASN A 21 38.56 -13.32 -23.56
CA ASN A 21 39.70 -13.63 -24.41
C ASN A 21 41.07 -13.41 -23.70
N PRO A 22 42.05 -14.32 -23.82
CA PRO A 22 43.41 -14.12 -23.32
C PRO A 22 44.27 -13.39 -24.35
N ASN A 23 45.17 -12.53 -23.85
CA ASN A 23 46.39 -11.96 -24.48
C ASN A 23 46.43 -10.42 -24.51
N ASN A 24 46.98 -9.81 -23.45
CA ASN A 24 48.13 -8.90 -23.58
C ASN A 24 48.79 -8.69 -22.20
N PRO A 25 50.08 -9.03 -22.00
CA PRO A 25 50.78 -8.85 -20.73
C PRO A 25 51.49 -7.49 -20.67
N ASN A 26 51.32 -6.75 -19.56
CA ASN A 26 52.43 -6.14 -18.83
C ASN A 26 51.93 -5.46 -17.54
N ASN A 27 52.25 -6.10 -16.41
CA ASN A 27 52.98 -5.56 -15.25
C ASN A 27 52.91 -4.04 -15.01
N ASN A 28 52.74 -3.51 -13.80
CA ASN A 28 52.70 -4.06 -12.44
C ASN A 28 52.47 -2.82 -11.54
N THR A 29 51.51 -2.88 -10.63
CA THR A 29 51.69 -2.46 -9.23
C THR A 29 50.49 -2.96 -8.46
N ASP A 30 50.72 -4.12 -7.88
CA ASP A 30 50.01 -4.67 -6.74
C ASP A 30 49.98 -3.64 -5.60
N ASN A 31 48.78 -3.38 -5.07
CA ASN A 31 48.56 -2.95 -3.69
C ASN A 31 47.06 -2.93 -3.38
N GLY A 32 46.60 -3.99 -2.72
CA GLY A 32 45.47 -3.97 -1.81
C GLY A 32 44.10 -4.19 -2.43
N GLU A 33 43.76 -5.46 -2.64
CA GLU A 33 42.36 -5.91 -2.60
C GLU A 33 41.73 -5.48 -1.26
N ASN A 34 40.92 -4.43 -1.27
CA ASN A 34 39.79 -4.34 -0.35
C ASN A 34 38.59 -4.88 -1.11
N GLY A 35 38.32 -6.17 -0.89
CA GLY A 35 37.07 -6.81 -1.27
C GLY A 35 35.92 -6.11 -0.56
N GLY A 36 35.32 -5.13 -1.23
CA GLY A 36 34.02 -4.59 -0.88
C GLY A 36 32.98 -5.65 -1.16
N GLY A 37 32.74 -6.52 -0.18
CA GLY A 37 31.54 -7.35 -0.15
C GLY A 37 30.34 -6.42 -0.21
N GLY A 38 29.75 -6.28 -1.39
CA GLY A 38 28.46 -5.62 -1.55
C GLY A 38 27.44 -6.46 -0.78
N THR A 39 27.15 -6.06 0.46
CA THR A 39 26.00 -6.59 1.18
C THR A 39 24.77 -6.19 0.36
N THR A 40 24.09 -7.16 -0.23
CA THR A 40 22.73 -6.97 -0.71
C THR A 40 21.95 -6.28 0.42
N PRO A 41 21.35 -5.11 0.20
CA PRO A 41 20.59 -4.43 1.25
C PRO A 41 19.57 -5.41 1.84
N GLU A 42 19.66 -5.63 3.15
CA GLU A 42 18.73 -6.52 3.83
C GLU A 42 17.34 -5.89 3.78
N ILE A 43 16.36 -6.62 3.25
CA ILE A 43 14.98 -6.15 3.22
C ILE A 43 14.48 -6.13 4.67
N PRO A 44 13.96 -5.00 5.17
CA PRO A 44 13.51 -4.90 6.56
C PRO A 44 12.39 -5.89 6.82
N THR A 45 12.33 -6.47 8.02
CA THR A 45 11.21 -7.33 8.44
C THR A 45 10.36 -6.63 9.50
N THR A 46 9.13 -7.12 9.71
CA THR A 46 8.25 -6.67 10.80
C THR A 46 7.83 -7.85 11.68
N SER A 47 7.57 -7.57 12.96
CA SER A 47 7.04 -8.55 13.92
C SER A 47 5.50 -8.57 13.99
N ILE A 48 4.85 -7.65 13.26
CA ILE A 48 3.40 -7.45 13.34
C ILE A 48 2.65 -8.61 12.69
N ASN A 49 1.67 -9.16 13.42
CA ASN A 49 0.67 -10.06 12.85
C ASN A 49 -0.54 -9.25 12.33
N PHE A 50 -0.54 -8.90 11.04
CA PHE A 50 -1.61 -8.10 10.44
C PHE A 50 -3.00 -8.76 10.44
N ASP A 51 -3.09 -10.08 10.65
CA ASP A 51 -4.39 -10.76 10.81
C ASP A 51 -5.14 -10.31 12.09
N GLU A 52 -4.40 -9.83 13.09
CA GLU A 52 -4.93 -9.37 14.39
C GLU A 52 -5.10 -7.86 14.48
N MET A 53 -4.58 -7.11 13.51
CA MET A 53 -4.58 -5.66 13.55
C MET A 53 -5.86 -5.10 12.95
N PHE A 54 -6.34 -4.02 13.56
CA PHE A 54 -7.38 -3.13 13.05
C PHE A 54 -6.73 -1.83 12.60
N LEU A 55 -7.43 -1.07 11.76
CA LEU A 55 -6.93 0.16 11.17
C LEU A 55 -7.82 1.34 11.56
N LYS A 56 -7.18 2.41 12.00
CA LYS A 56 -7.76 3.76 12.14
C LYS A 56 -7.29 4.65 11.01
N PHE A 57 -8.16 5.57 10.62
CA PHE A 57 -7.92 6.50 9.52
C PHE A 57 -8.27 7.93 9.94
N GLU A 58 -7.33 8.82 9.76
CA GLU A 58 -7.54 10.24 9.99
C GLU A 58 -6.99 11.03 8.81
N THR A 59 -7.59 12.17 8.51
CA THR A 59 -6.97 13.14 7.59
C THR A 59 -6.68 14.42 8.33
N ASP A 60 -5.49 14.96 8.10
CA ASP A 60 -5.11 16.24 8.69
C ASP A 60 -5.74 17.43 7.95
N ASN A 61 -5.45 18.63 8.43
CA ASN A 61 -5.94 19.88 7.84
C ASN A 61 -5.42 20.17 6.42
N LYS A 62 -4.43 19.40 5.94
CA LYS A 62 -3.94 19.44 4.57
C LYS A 62 -4.45 18.25 3.75
N THR A 63 -5.45 17.52 4.26
CA THR A 63 -6.04 16.33 3.65
C THR A 63 -5.07 15.15 3.51
N VAL A 64 -3.92 15.17 4.22
CA VAL A 64 -2.98 14.04 4.20
C VAL A 64 -3.59 12.89 5.01
N PRO A 65 -3.72 11.69 4.43
CA PRO A 65 -4.12 10.49 5.16
C PRO A 65 -3.08 10.06 6.19
N HIS A 66 -3.53 9.79 7.41
CA HIS A 66 -2.77 9.19 8.49
C HIS A 66 -3.44 7.89 8.90
N PHE A 67 -2.61 6.91 9.25
CA PHE A 67 -3.02 5.54 9.51
C PHE A 67 -2.49 5.11 10.87
N THR A 68 -3.26 4.34 11.62
CA THR A 68 -2.76 3.70 12.84
C THR A 68 -3.28 2.28 12.89
N PHE A 69 -2.36 1.33 13.04
CA PHE A 69 -2.69 -0.07 13.30
C PHE A 69 -2.75 -0.29 14.80
N PHE A 70 -3.75 -1.03 15.26
CA PHE A 70 -3.91 -1.33 16.67
C PHE A 70 -4.53 -2.72 16.89
N LYS A 71 -4.27 -3.32 18.04
CA LYS A 71 -4.96 -4.55 18.46
C LYS A 71 -6.23 -4.20 19.20
N ASP A 72 -7.23 -5.06 19.13
CA ASP A 72 -8.39 -4.93 19.99
C ASP A 72 -7.99 -5.15 21.45
N ASP A 73 -8.39 -4.23 22.31
CA ASP A 73 -8.21 -4.29 23.76
C ASP A 73 -9.48 -4.74 24.49
N GLY A 74 -10.55 -5.02 23.73
CA GLY A 74 -11.85 -5.43 24.26
C GLY A 74 -12.67 -4.30 24.88
N THR A 75 -12.25 -3.03 24.72
CA THR A 75 -12.89 -1.87 25.34
C THR A 75 -13.85 -1.13 24.42
N ALA A 76 -14.00 -1.57 23.16
CA ALA A 76 -14.90 -0.94 22.20
C ALA A 76 -16.35 -0.90 22.72
N ALA A 77 -17.04 0.22 22.50
CA ALA A 77 -18.43 0.41 22.91
C ALA A 77 -19.40 -0.62 22.30
N THR A 78 -19.04 -1.19 21.16
CA THR A 78 -19.82 -2.21 20.44
C THR A 78 -19.41 -3.64 20.79
N GLY A 79 -18.53 -3.84 21.77
CA GLY A 79 -17.92 -5.13 22.11
C GLY A 79 -16.63 -5.41 21.33
N PRO A 80 -16.09 -6.64 21.45
CA PRO A 80 -14.82 -7.02 20.83
C PRO A 80 -14.84 -6.80 19.31
N ARG A 81 -13.75 -6.24 18.78
CA ARG A 81 -13.61 -5.98 17.35
C ARG A 81 -13.34 -7.29 16.62
N GLN A 82 -13.96 -7.46 15.46
CA GLN A 82 -13.84 -8.69 14.68
C GLN A 82 -13.80 -8.39 13.18
N TRP A 83 -12.95 -9.13 12.48
CA TRP A 83 -12.96 -9.23 11.03
C TRP A 83 -14.02 -10.23 10.60
N THR A 84 -15.00 -9.78 9.82
CA THR A 84 -16.06 -10.62 9.27
C THR A 84 -15.80 -10.88 7.81
N ALA A 85 -15.69 -12.15 7.40
CA ALA A 85 -15.51 -12.51 5.99
C ALA A 85 -16.71 -12.03 5.17
N ASN A 86 -16.43 -11.45 4.01
CA ASN A 86 -17.42 -10.98 3.04
C ASN A 86 -16.90 -11.16 1.60
N HIS A 87 -17.75 -10.89 0.63
CA HIS A 87 -17.43 -10.86 -0.79
C HIS A 87 -17.98 -9.55 -1.36
N ASP A 88 -17.13 -8.70 -1.91
CA ASP A 88 -17.54 -7.37 -2.41
C ASP A 88 -18.18 -7.40 -3.81
N GLY A 89 -18.44 -8.59 -4.32
CA GLY A 89 -18.91 -8.86 -5.67
C GLY A 89 -17.80 -9.28 -6.63
N THR A 90 -16.54 -8.97 -6.30
CA THR A 90 -15.37 -9.32 -7.11
C THR A 90 -14.44 -10.27 -6.36
N ASN A 91 -14.08 -9.92 -5.12
CA ASN A 91 -13.08 -10.60 -4.32
C ASN A 91 -13.60 -10.93 -2.92
N THR A 92 -12.99 -11.95 -2.31
CA THR A 92 -13.13 -12.16 -0.86
C THR A 92 -12.42 -11.04 -0.11
N CYS A 93 -13.11 -10.47 0.86
CA CYS A 93 -12.59 -9.45 1.75
C CYS A 93 -13.00 -9.74 3.19
N TYR A 94 -12.41 -9.03 4.15
CA TYR A 94 -12.83 -9.05 5.54
C TYR A 94 -13.18 -7.64 5.96
N ILE A 95 -14.30 -7.51 6.68
CA ILE A 95 -14.84 -6.22 7.08
C ILE A 95 -14.78 -6.09 8.59
N TYR A 96 -14.29 -4.93 9.04
CA TYR A 96 -14.39 -4.45 10.40
C TYR A 96 -15.29 -3.23 10.41
N ASN A 97 -16.34 -3.25 11.24
CA ASN A 97 -17.21 -2.09 11.47
C ASN A 97 -16.68 -1.29 12.66
N ALA A 98 -16.17 -0.10 12.42
CA ALA A 98 -15.65 0.75 13.48
C ALA A 98 -16.80 1.41 14.27
N PRO A 99 -16.71 1.47 15.61
CA PRO A 99 -17.69 2.18 16.42
C PRO A 99 -17.80 3.66 16.04
N ASP A 100 -19.02 4.16 15.93
CA ASP A 100 -19.27 5.58 15.73
C ASP A 100 -18.76 6.40 16.91
N GLY A 101 -18.13 7.54 16.59
CA GLY A 101 -17.57 8.46 17.60
C GLY A 101 -16.28 7.96 18.27
N GLU A 102 -15.70 6.84 17.81
CA GLU A 102 -14.38 6.42 18.26
C GLU A 102 -13.31 7.44 17.81
N SER A 103 -12.40 7.80 18.73
CA SER A 103 -11.26 8.65 18.40
C SER A 103 -10.37 7.99 17.34
N GLY A 104 -10.01 8.77 16.34
CA GLY A 104 -9.10 8.37 15.27
C GLY A 104 -9.76 7.85 13.99
N ASN A 105 -10.99 8.26 13.75
CA ASN A 105 -11.76 8.01 12.53
C ASN A 105 -12.43 9.30 12.06
N GLN A 106 -11.66 10.19 11.43
CA GLN A 106 -12.10 11.57 11.21
C GLN A 106 -11.54 12.23 9.94
N MET A 107 -12.31 13.16 9.41
CA MET A 107 -11.93 14.07 8.32
C MET A 107 -11.59 15.47 8.88
N PRO A 108 -10.82 16.30 8.18
CA PRO A 108 -10.67 17.70 8.54
C PRO A 108 -12.04 18.37 8.52
N GLY A 109 -12.33 19.17 9.54
CA GLY A 109 -13.44 20.12 9.50
C GLY A 109 -12.97 21.51 9.12
N ASP A 110 -13.89 22.47 9.17
CA ASP A 110 -13.64 23.88 8.84
C ASP A 110 -12.55 24.53 9.73
N THR A 111 -12.26 23.94 10.90
CA THR A 111 -11.14 24.34 11.75
C THR A 111 -10.37 23.11 12.27
N PRO A 112 -9.05 23.22 12.50
CA PRO A 112 -8.24 22.11 13.03
C PRO A 112 -8.72 21.56 14.38
N SER A 113 -9.41 22.39 15.19
CA SER A 113 -9.97 22.02 16.49
C SER A 113 -11.35 21.35 16.42
N SER A 114 -11.90 21.14 15.23
CA SER A 114 -13.23 20.57 15.04
C SER A 114 -13.23 19.60 13.86
N PRO A 115 -12.51 18.47 13.98
CA PRO A 115 -12.55 17.43 12.97
C PRO A 115 -13.97 16.84 12.86
N LEU A 116 -14.29 16.34 11.67
CA LEU A 116 -15.59 15.75 11.37
C LEU A 116 -15.52 14.23 11.58
N PRO A 117 -16.33 13.65 12.47
CA PRO A 117 -16.32 12.21 12.68
C PRO A 117 -16.87 11.49 11.45
N ILE A 118 -16.25 10.36 11.11
CA ILE A 118 -16.79 9.44 10.11
C ILE A 118 -17.78 8.51 10.83
N THR A 119 -19.04 8.52 10.40
CA THR A 119 -20.08 7.62 10.91
C THR A 119 -20.29 6.43 9.98
N GLY A 120 -20.67 5.28 10.52
CA GLY A 120 -20.85 4.04 9.77
C GLY A 120 -19.58 3.54 9.09
N LEU A 121 -18.41 3.82 9.69
CA LEU A 121 -17.12 3.46 9.10
C LEU A 121 -16.96 1.95 8.99
N GLN A 122 -16.76 1.45 7.77
CA GLN A 122 -16.39 0.07 7.51
C GLN A 122 -14.99 0.03 6.91
N VAL A 123 -14.09 -0.73 7.52
CA VAL A 123 -12.76 -1.00 6.97
C VAL A 123 -12.79 -2.37 6.30
N TYR A 124 -12.28 -2.43 5.09
CA TYR A 124 -12.14 -3.64 4.28
C TYR A 124 -10.66 -3.99 4.20
N VAL A 125 -10.34 -5.26 4.38
CA VAL A 125 -9.02 -5.81 4.06
C VAL A 125 -9.15 -6.94 3.03
N TYR A 126 -8.38 -6.82 1.96
CA TYR A 126 -8.21 -7.86 0.94
C TYR A 126 -6.85 -8.48 1.16
N ARG A 127 -6.80 -9.78 1.43
CA ARG A 127 -5.57 -10.49 1.80
C ARG A 127 -4.98 -11.18 0.58
N GLY A 128 -3.90 -10.61 0.04
CA GLY A 128 -3.13 -11.18 -1.05
C GLY A 128 -3.74 -11.02 -2.45
N ILE A 129 -4.75 -10.16 -2.61
CA ILE A 129 -5.35 -9.84 -3.92
C ILE A 129 -5.67 -8.35 -4.00
N ASN A 130 -5.16 -7.69 -5.03
CA ASN A 130 -5.48 -6.29 -5.29
C ASN A 130 -6.98 -6.18 -5.66
N PRO A 131 -7.78 -5.35 -4.98
CA PRO A 131 -9.23 -5.29 -5.20
C PRO A 131 -9.63 -4.79 -6.59
N PHE A 132 -8.72 -4.22 -7.38
CA PHE A 132 -8.96 -3.89 -8.79
C PHE A 132 -8.78 -5.07 -9.76
N LYS A 133 -8.37 -6.24 -9.27
CA LYS A 133 -8.13 -7.45 -10.07
C LYS A 133 -9.09 -8.56 -9.66
N THR A 134 -9.33 -9.51 -10.57
CA THR A 134 -10.14 -10.71 -10.32
C THR A 134 -9.31 -11.96 -10.04
N ALA A 135 -7.99 -11.88 -10.22
CA ALA A 135 -7.06 -12.96 -9.98
C ALA A 135 -5.69 -12.41 -9.62
N VAL A 136 -4.94 -13.20 -8.86
CA VAL A 136 -3.54 -12.90 -8.52
C VAL A 136 -2.64 -13.22 -9.70
N GLU A 137 -1.92 -12.21 -10.20
CA GLU A 137 -1.03 -12.34 -11.35
C GLU A 137 0.42 -12.70 -10.97
N ASN A 138 0.85 -12.30 -9.77
CA ASN A 138 2.22 -12.50 -9.28
C ASN A 138 2.22 -12.96 -7.82
N GLU A 139 3.13 -13.86 -7.46
CA GLU A 139 3.31 -14.37 -6.10
C GLU A 139 3.63 -13.27 -5.08
N ILE A 140 4.31 -12.20 -5.47
CA ILE A 140 4.60 -11.06 -4.59
C ILE A 140 3.31 -10.36 -4.15
N GLU A 141 2.24 -10.39 -4.94
CA GLU A 141 0.97 -9.75 -4.55
C GLU A 141 0.35 -10.43 -3.33
N LYS A 142 0.60 -11.74 -3.14
CA LYS A 142 -0.01 -12.54 -2.07
C LYS A 142 0.42 -12.14 -0.66
N GLN A 143 1.56 -11.46 -0.51
CA GLN A 143 2.02 -10.96 0.80
C GLN A 143 1.44 -9.60 1.17
N PHE A 144 0.69 -8.94 0.29
CA PHE A 144 0.11 -7.63 0.58
C PHE A 144 -1.31 -7.72 1.11
N TYR A 145 -1.60 -6.90 2.11
CA TYR A 145 -2.97 -6.63 2.57
C TYR A 145 -3.38 -5.26 2.04
N PHE A 146 -4.49 -5.22 1.31
CA PHE A 146 -5.02 -4.00 0.70
C PHE A 146 -6.16 -3.47 1.56
N TYR A 147 -6.07 -2.22 1.99
CA TYR A 147 -7.04 -1.58 2.86
C TYR A 147 -7.86 -0.55 2.09
N ARG A 148 -9.17 -0.63 2.28
CA ARG A 148 -10.18 0.32 1.78
C ARG A 148 -11.12 0.65 2.92
N TYR A 149 -11.77 1.80 2.90
CA TYR A 149 -12.86 2.07 3.83
C TYR A 149 -14.05 2.73 3.15
N THR A 150 -15.23 2.55 3.77
CA THR A 150 -16.44 3.30 3.46
C THR A 150 -16.97 3.99 4.71
N GLY A 151 -17.77 5.03 4.57
CA GLY A 151 -18.41 5.71 5.69
C GLY A 151 -19.10 6.99 5.26
N THR A 152 -19.58 7.78 6.21
CA THR A 152 -20.29 9.04 5.92
C THR A 152 -19.76 10.16 6.80
N VAL A 153 -19.58 11.34 6.21
CA VAL A 153 -19.22 12.58 6.92
C VAL A 153 -20.22 13.65 6.53
N LEU A 154 -20.93 14.24 7.51
CA LEU A 154 -21.93 15.32 7.38
C LEU A 154 -22.87 15.22 6.15
N LEU A 155 -24.16 14.89 6.34
CA LEU A 155 -25.25 14.93 5.31
C LEU A 155 -24.80 14.53 3.88
N PRO A 156 -25.15 13.32 3.40
CA PRO A 156 -24.46 12.62 2.29
C PRO A 156 -23.45 13.46 1.51
N PRO A 157 -22.17 13.19 1.77
CA PRO A 157 -21.48 12.29 0.85
C PRO A 157 -21.04 10.99 1.53
N GLU A 158 -21.28 9.88 0.83
CA GLU A 158 -20.66 8.59 1.12
C GLU A 158 -19.19 8.66 0.72
N LEU A 159 -18.33 8.25 1.66
CA LEU A 159 -16.91 8.04 1.46
C LEU A 159 -16.70 6.60 0.99
N ASP A 160 -15.85 6.44 0.00
CA ASP A 160 -15.39 5.16 -0.50
C ASP A 160 -13.94 5.34 -0.95
N ASN A 161 -12.99 5.01 -0.06
CA ASN A 161 -11.60 5.36 -0.24
C ASN A 161 -10.71 4.13 -0.20
N PHE A 162 -9.87 4.01 -1.21
CA PHE A 162 -8.83 3.00 -1.31
C PHE A 162 -7.57 3.59 -0.66
N LEU A 163 -7.11 2.96 0.43
CA LEU A 163 -6.10 3.55 1.29
C LEU A 163 -4.69 3.18 0.85
N ILE A 164 -4.30 1.95 1.19
CA ILE A 164 -2.91 1.50 1.16
C ILE A 164 -2.82 0.00 0.96
N ALA A 165 -1.71 -0.46 0.38
CA ALA A 165 -1.29 -1.85 0.39
C ALA A 165 -0.13 -1.99 1.40
N VAL A 166 -0.26 -2.88 2.37
CA VAL A 166 0.77 -3.13 3.37
C VAL A 166 1.42 -4.47 3.07
N ASP A 167 2.73 -4.46 2.92
CA ASP A 167 3.51 -5.67 2.85
C ASP A 167 3.61 -6.31 4.24
N THR A 168 2.97 -7.46 4.41
CA THR A 168 2.89 -8.15 5.70
C THR A 168 4.24 -8.70 6.19
N LYS A 169 5.26 -8.81 5.32
CA LYS A 169 6.60 -9.28 5.71
C LYS A 169 7.51 -8.18 6.24
N THR A 170 7.33 -6.96 5.74
CA THR A 170 8.27 -5.84 5.97
C THR A 170 7.63 -4.66 6.70
N GLY A 171 6.29 -4.58 6.68
CA GLY A 171 5.52 -3.45 7.19
C GLY A 171 5.56 -2.23 6.26
N LEU A 172 6.18 -2.32 5.07
CA LEU A 172 6.21 -1.23 4.10
C LEU A 172 4.82 -0.98 3.51
N ILE A 173 4.52 0.30 3.30
CA ILE A 173 3.23 0.78 2.83
C ILE A 173 3.38 1.28 1.40
N PHE A 174 2.56 0.77 0.48
CA PHE A 174 2.60 1.07 -0.94
C PHE A 174 1.28 1.68 -1.42
N PRO A 175 1.34 2.59 -2.41
CA PRO A 175 0.15 3.08 -3.09
C PRO A 175 -0.30 2.07 -4.15
N TYR A 176 -1.50 1.48 -3.97
CA TYR A 176 -2.10 0.61 -4.99
C TYR A 176 -3.27 1.26 -5.74
N ALA A 177 -3.77 2.36 -5.20
CA ALA A 177 -4.87 3.14 -5.74
C ALA A 177 -4.49 4.62 -5.73
N VAL A 178 -5.05 5.37 -6.66
CA VAL A 178 -4.97 6.83 -6.71
C VAL A 178 -6.35 7.41 -7.02
N PRO A 179 -6.66 8.63 -6.56
CA PRO A 179 -7.92 9.29 -6.89
C PRO A 179 -8.07 9.45 -8.41
N GLU A 180 -9.24 9.10 -8.94
CA GLU A 180 -9.58 9.32 -10.36
C GLU A 180 -10.14 10.71 -10.59
N LYS A 181 -10.99 11.15 -9.67
CA LYS A 181 -11.74 12.41 -9.73
C LYS A 181 -11.80 13.03 -8.34
N TRP A 182 -12.18 14.29 -8.32
CA TRP A 182 -12.28 15.09 -7.11
C TRP A 182 -13.59 15.86 -7.11
N ARG A 183 -14.23 15.91 -5.95
CA ARG A 183 -15.44 16.71 -5.74
C ARG A 183 -15.27 17.61 -4.52
N SER A 184 -15.93 18.75 -4.55
CA SER A 184 -16.12 19.56 -3.35
C SER A 184 -17.36 19.08 -2.62
N VAL A 185 -17.26 18.93 -1.30
CA VAL A 185 -18.39 18.60 -0.44
C VAL A 185 -18.47 19.64 0.68
N PHE A 186 -19.66 19.84 1.26
CA PHE A 186 -19.83 20.86 2.28
C PHE A 186 -18.84 20.64 3.46
N GLY A 187 -17.98 21.63 3.71
CA GLY A 187 -16.94 21.57 4.76
C GLY A 187 -15.63 20.85 4.37
N ILE A 188 -15.53 20.25 3.17
CA ILE A 188 -14.29 19.63 2.67
C ILE A 188 -14.04 20.10 1.23
N SER A 189 -12.98 20.88 1.04
CA SER A 189 -12.71 21.55 -0.23
C SER A 189 -12.54 20.57 -1.40
N TRP A 190 -11.81 19.46 -1.20
CA TRP A 190 -11.51 18.48 -2.24
C TRP A 190 -11.40 17.07 -1.66
N ALA A 191 -12.42 16.26 -1.88
CA ALA A 191 -12.42 14.83 -1.53
C ALA A 191 -12.32 13.98 -2.80
N PRO A 192 -11.63 12.84 -2.77
CA PRO A 192 -11.66 11.86 -3.86
C PRO A 192 -13.10 11.43 -4.20
N ASP A 193 -13.41 11.37 -5.49
CA ASP A 193 -14.71 10.98 -6.05
C ASP A 193 -14.55 9.79 -7.01
N GLY A 194 -14.01 8.71 -6.49
CA GLY A 194 -13.63 7.52 -7.26
C GLY A 194 -12.12 7.30 -7.28
N TRP A 195 -11.77 6.04 -7.45
CA TRP A 195 -10.42 5.54 -7.32
C TRP A 195 -10.12 4.59 -8.46
N ILE A 196 -8.89 4.66 -8.96
CA ILE A 196 -8.37 3.78 -9.99
C ILE A 196 -7.07 3.15 -9.52
N SER A 197 -6.69 2.04 -10.15
CA SER A 197 -5.42 1.38 -9.87
C SER A 197 -4.24 2.32 -10.19
N ALA A 198 -3.30 2.42 -9.26
CA ALA A 198 -2.05 3.15 -9.47
C ALA A 198 -1.21 2.56 -10.62
N GLU A 199 -1.47 1.32 -11.01
CA GLU A 199 -0.80 0.65 -12.13
C GLU A 199 -1.23 1.19 -13.50
N LEU A 200 -2.25 2.05 -13.57
CA LEU A 200 -2.68 2.67 -14.83
C LEU A 200 -1.81 3.86 -15.25
N GLY A 201 -0.96 4.40 -14.36
CA GLY A 201 -0.10 5.54 -14.70
C GLY A 201 -0.86 6.86 -14.86
N GLU A 202 -2.04 6.99 -14.25
CA GLU A 202 -2.82 8.21 -14.25
C GLU A 202 -3.50 8.45 -12.91
N THR A 203 -3.74 9.72 -12.56
CA THR A 203 -4.52 10.16 -11.40
C THR A 203 -5.27 11.45 -11.73
N GLY A 204 -6.40 11.67 -11.09
CA GLY A 204 -7.12 12.93 -11.15
C GLY A 204 -6.31 14.05 -10.51
N LYS A 205 -6.35 15.24 -11.12
CA LYS A 205 -5.74 16.43 -10.55
C LYS A 205 -6.68 17.05 -9.51
N PRO A 206 -6.27 17.16 -8.24
CA PRO A 206 -7.11 17.82 -7.25
C PRO A 206 -7.37 19.27 -7.67
N GLN A 207 -8.46 19.85 -7.18
CA GLN A 207 -8.89 21.21 -7.51
C GLN A 207 -9.39 21.41 -8.95
N THR A 208 -9.55 20.32 -9.70
CA THR A 208 -10.18 20.30 -11.02
C THR A 208 -11.12 19.11 -11.11
N THR A 209 -12.19 19.21 -11.88
CA THR A 209 -13.20 18.12 -11.97
C THR A 209 -12.78 17.01 -12.93
N ASP A 210 -12.07 17.34 -14.01
CA ASP A 210 -11.87 16.41 -15.14
C ASP A 210 -10.44 16.37 -15.70
N GLN A 211 -9.46 17.01 -15.04
CA GLN A 211 -8.07 16.92 -15.50
C GLN A 211 -7.37 15.71 -14.91
N LYS A 212 -6.54 15.07 -15.73
CA LYS A 212 -5.69 13.95 -15.33
C LYS A 212 -4.22 14.37 -15.35
N VAL A 213 -3.46 13.79 -14.43
CA VAL A 213 -2.00 13.79 -14.42
C VAL A 213 -1.55 12.38 -14.78
N THR A 214 -0.62 12.26 -15.72
CA THR A 214 -0.03 10.97 -16.10
C THR A 214 1.37 10.81 -15.52
N PHE A 215 1.76 9.56 -15.28
CA PHE A 215 3.07 9.14 -14.81
C PHE A 215 3.42 7.76 -15.39
N GLU A 216 4.68 7.36 -15.27
CA GLU A 216 5.11 6.05 -15.75
C GLU A 216 4.41 4.94 -14.95
N ALA A 217 3.76 4.02 -15.67
CA ALA A 217 3.01 2.93 -15.08
C ALA A 217 3.94 1.80 -14.64
N HIS A 218 3.86 1.45 -13.36
CA HIS A 218 4.53 0.30 -12.77
C HIS A 218 3.53 -0.53 -11.94
N LYS A 219 3.89 -1.76 -11.60
CA LYS A 219 3.15 -2.54 -10.59
C LYS A 219 3.21 -1.82 -9.25
N PHE A 220 2.16 -1.91 -8.45
CA PHE A 220 2.04 -1.06 -7.25
C PHE A 220 3.20 -1.26 -6.26
N TRP A 221 3.76 -2.47 -6.19
CA TRP A 221 4.90 -2.81 -5.33
C TRP A 221 6.22 -2.25 -5.85
N GLN A 222 6.31 -1.82 -7.11
CA GLN A 222 7.53 -1.26 -7.69
C GLN A 222 7.71 0.23 -7.34
N TYR A 223 6.62 0.96 -7.09
CA TYR A 223 6.69 2.33 -6.60
C TYR A 223 7.37 2.39 -5.23
N ASP A 224 8.02 3.51 -4.96
CA ASP A 224 8.65 3.81 -3.68
C ASP A 224 7.58 3.72 -2.55
N PRO A 225 7.87 3.03 -1.43
CA PRO A 225 6.97 2.99 -0.29
C PRO A 225 6.64 4.40 0.21
N ILE A 226 5.39 4.63 0.58
CA ILE A 226 4.92 5.91 1.14
C ILE A 226 5.06 5.97 2.67
N GLY A 227 5.46 4.87 3.29
CA GLY A 227 5.66 4.78 4.73
C GLY A 227 5.93 3.36 5.21
N LYS A 228 5.95 3.22 6.53
CA LYS A 228 6.17 1.94 7.22
C LYS A 228 5.32 1.86 8.49
N VAL A 229 4.77 0.68 8.75
CA VAL A 229 4.18 0.34 10.05
C VAL A 229 5.31 -0.08 11.01
N ASN A 230 5.39 0.61 12.14
CA ASN A 230 6.32 0.29 13.23
C ASN A 230 5.76 -0.84 14.09
N ASP A 231 6.62 -1.55 14.84
CA ASP A 231 6.21 -2.74 15.62
C ASP A 231 5.14 -2.47 16.69
N ASP A 232 4.96 -1.21 17.11
CA ASP A 232 3.90 -0.77 18.02
C ASP A 232 2.56 -0.46 17.32
N GLY A 233 2.50 -0.59 15.99
CA GLY A 233 1.33 -0.30 15.15
C GLY A 233 1.25 1.15 14.66
N THR A 234 2.11 2.05 15.15
CA THR A 234 2.19 3.42 14.61
C THR A 234 2.73 3.41 13.18
N VAL A 235 2.42 4.46 12.41
CA VAL A 235 2.88 4.57 11.03
C VAL A 235 3.81 5.78 10.87
N THR A 236 4.98 5.53 10.29
CA THR A 236 5.88 6.57 9.82
C THR A 236 5.65 6.79 8.33
N LEU A 237 5.08 7.93 7.94
CA LEU A 237 4.92 8.30 6.55
C LEU A 237 6.17 9.02 6.03
N GLU A 238 6.48 8.77 4.76
CA GLU A 238 7.61 9.41 4.09
C GLU A 238 7.29 10.89 3.80
N GLN A 239 8.28 11.76 4.00
CA GLN A 239 8.06 13.21 3.86
C GLN A 239 7.61 13.60 2.45
N PHE A 240 8.10 12.91 1.42
CA PHE A 240 7.68 13.19 0.05
C PHE A 240 6.18 12.96 -0.16
N TYR A 241 5.61 11.95 0.52
CA TYR A 241 4.19 11.63 0.43
C TYR A 241 3.37 12.71 1.14
N ILE A 242 3.77 13.07 2.36
CA ILE A 242 3.13 14.12 3.16
C ILE A 242 3.13 15.45 2.39
N ASP A 243 4.28 15.84 1.84
CA ASP A 243 4.43 17.10 1.11
C ASP A 243 3.58 17.10 -0.17
N ALA A 244 3.62 16.02 -0.95
CA ALA A 244 2.89 15.94 -2.22
C ALA A 244 1.37 15.89 -2.01
N GLN A 245 0.89 15.14 -1.01
CA GLN A 245 -0.53 15.11 -0.65
C GLN A 245 -1.00 16.47 -0.13
N GLY A 246 -0.26 17.07 0.79
CA GLY A 246 -0.60 18.38 1.34
C GLY A 246 -0.57 19.52 0.33
N ASN A 247 0.17 19.34 -0.78
CA ASN A 247 0.22 20.27 -1.91
C ASN A 247 -0.72 19.89 -3.06
N SER A 248 -1.54 18.84 -2.92
CA SER A 248 -2.44 18.39 -4.00
C SER A 248 -1.71 18.02 -5.31
N ASP A 249 -0.49 17.49 -5.24
CA ASP A 249 0.35 17.05 -6.38
C ASP A 249 0.88 15.62 -6.19
N TYR A 250 0.17 14.81 -5.41
CA TYR A 250 0.59 13.44 -5.19
C TYR A 250 0.44 12.59 -6.46
N LYS A 251 1.53 11.92 -6.79
CA LYS A 251 1.62 10.77 -7.69
C LYS A 251 2.62 9.78 -7.10
N PRO A 252 2.41 8.46 -7.28
CA PRO A 252 3.39 7.46 -6.89
C PRO A 252 4.78 7.79 -7.45
N ARG A 253 5.82 7.64 -6.62
CA ARG A 253 7.21 7.84 -7.04
C ARG A 253 7.84 6.52 -7.45
N TYR A 254 8.71 6.56 -8.44
CA TYR A 254 9.55 5.44 -8.84
C TYR A 254 10.99 5.94 -8.93
N THR A 255 11.69 5.99 -7.79
CA THR A 255 13.10 6.39 -7.73
C THR A 255 14.03 5.24 -7.37
N GLY A 256 13.45 4.06 -7.15
CA GLY A 256 14.16 2.81 -6.91
C GLY A 256 14.41 2.52 -5.44
N THR A 257 13.65 3.13 -4.53
CA THR A 257 13.73 2.82 -3.10
C THR A 257 12.90 1.59 -2.74
N SER A 258 11.95 1.19 -3.58
CA SER A 258 11.25 -0.08 -3.41
C SER A 258 12.21 -1.27 -3.47
N PRO A 259 12.15 -2.20 -2.49
CA PRO A 259 12.88 -3.46 -2.57
C PRO A 259 12.37 -4.38 -3.70
N TYR A 260 11.22 -4.06 -4.31
CA TYR A 260 10.55 -4.88 -5.33
C TYR A 260 10.57 -4.23 -6.72
N LYS A 261 11.30 -3.13 -6.91
CA LYS A 261 11.36 -2.37 -8.17
C LYS A 261 11.64 -3.24 -9.42
N ASP A 262 12.45 -4.29 -9.26
CA ASP A 262 12.87 -5.15 -10.38
C ASP A 262 11.99 -6.42 -10.56
N ILE A 263 10.93 -6.59 -9.75
CA ILE A 263 9.99 -7.72 -9.82
C ILE A 263 8.83 -7.37 -10.76
N GLN A 264 8.72 -8.11 -11.86
CA GLN A 264 7.69 -7.96 -12.92
C GLN A 264 6.38 -8.64 -12.56
#